data_AF-A0A349ETG0-F1
#
_entry.id   AF-A0A349ETG0-F1
#
_cell.length_a   1.000
_cell.length_b   1.000
_cell.length_c   1.000
_cell.angle_alpha   90.00
_cell.angle_beta   90.00
_cell.angle_gamma   90.00
#
_symmetry.space_group_name_H-M   'P 1'
#
loop_
_entity.id
_entity.type
_entity.pdbx_description
1 polymer ?
#
loop_
_entity_poly.entity_id
_entity_poly.type
_entity_poly.pdbx_seq_one_letter_code
_entity_poly.pdbx_strand_id
1 'polypeptide(L)'
;MDQYLGMEEDASYLLQRFNGRIYDETANKWVVKGSEYGDRLGHYKAFILFNDWAKVTNNLMSWYYDSAFSYGYATYTGGVNRLERFIDSMKGNNFMGAFIQANFQDNVYVDTLLNAYVYQRLCWDDNLLSAIELRDEFISYYFDGESSSYIKEYYEMMDGYYEEAFKDSGYGNTFQNISRITVDSLYKAKQKLDEAYNATNDESVKGRIERLELTPMFMMAKLDENWRVHFINVFNKYGGQFVSEGHTLNDYVW
;
A
#
# COMPACT_ATOMS: atom_id res chain seq x y z
N MET A 1 4.81 8.95 -5.49
CA MET A 1 3.48 9.08 -4.88
C MET A 1 2.71 10.08 -5.71
N ASP A 2 1.88 9.58 -6.62
CA ASP A 2 0.95 10.41 -7.40
C ASP A 2 -0.37 10.41 -6.66
N GLN A 3 -0.69 11.53 -6.02
CA GLN A 3 -1.94 11.71 -5.29
C GLN A 3 -2.80 12.69 -6.09
N TYR A 4 -3.97 12.23 -6.51
CA TYR A 4 -4.96 13.05 -7.18
C TYR A 4 -5.65 13.94 -6.14
N LEU A 5 -5.66 15.25 -6.36
CA LEU A 5 -6.64 16.11 -5.71
C LEU A 5 -7.97 15.92 -6.45
N GLY A 6 -8.90 15.22 -5.80
CA GLY A 6 -10.31 15.36 -6.15
C GLY A 6 -10.75 16.76 -5.74
N MET A 7 -10.93 17.66 -6.70
CA MET A 7 -11.68 18.89 -6.50
C MET A 7 -12.99 18.78 -7.26
N GLU A 8 -14.04 19.48 -6.81
CA GLU A 8 -15.29 19.62 -7.54
C GLU A 8 -15.03 20.07 -9.00
N GLU A 9 -15.90 19.70 -9.93
CA GLU A 9 -15.74 19.96 -11.38
C GLU A 9 -15.33 21.41 -11.68
N ASP A 10 -15.85 22.33 -10.89
CA ASP A 10 -15.67 23.78 -10.99
C ASP A 10 -14.30 24.28 -10.51
N ALA A 11 -13.41 23.43 -9.99
CA ALA A 11 -12.05 23.81 -9.62
C ALA A 11 -10.98 23.02 -10.40
N SER A 12 -11.43 22.05 -11.22
CA SER A 12 -10.57 21.25 -12.10
C SER A 12 -9.78 22.12 -13.11
N TYR A 13 -10.34 23.26 -13.54
CA TYR A 13 -9.69 24.16 -14.51
C TYR A 13 -8.46 24.88 -13.94
N LEU A 14 -8.40 25.13 -12.63
CA LEU A 14 -7.25 25.77 -11.99
C LEU A 14 -6.04 24.82 -11.98
N LEU A 15 -6.26 23.57 -11.56
CA LEU A 15 -5.25 22.50 -11.60
C LEU A 15 -4.73 22.24 -13.02
N GLN A 16 -5.60 22.28 -14.03
CA GLN A 16 -5.21 22.07 -15.43
C GLN A 16 -4.28 23.19 -15.96
N ARG A 17 -4.45 24.45 -15.52
CA ARG A 17 -3.53 25.55 -15.85
C ARG A 17 -2.18 25.42 -15.17
N PHE A 18 -2.13 24.97 -13.91
CA PHE A 18 -0.88 24.76 -13.19
C PHE A 18 -0.06 23.57 -13.74
N ASN A 19 -0.72 22.58 -14.34
CA ASN A 19 -0.08 21.41 -14.97
C ASN A 19 0.49 21.67 -16.39
N GLY A 20 0.65 22.94 -16.80
CA GLY A 20 1.25 23.30 -18.08
C GLY A 20 0.41 22.95 -19.30
N ARG A 21 -0.91 22.74 -19.13
CA ARG A 21 -1.82 22.52 -20.26
C ARG A 21 -2.26 23.85 -20.87
N ILE A 22 -2.28 23.90 -22.18
CA ILE A 22 -2.94 24.95 -22.97
C ILE A 22 -4.09 24.27 -23.72
N TYR A 23 -5.25 24.92 -23.79
CA TYR A 23 -6.34 24.44 -24.62
C TYR A 23 -5.97 24.71 -26.09
N ASP A 24 -5.84 23.66 -26.89
CA ASP A 24 -5.67 23.80 -28.34
C ASP A 24 -7.06 23.91 -28.96
N GLU A 25 -7.46 25.16 -29.26
CA GLU A 25 -8.74 25.46 -29.92
C GLU A 25 -8.86 24.80 -31.29
N THR A 26 -7.74 24.53 -31.97
CA THR A 26 -7.72 23.93 -33.31
C THR A 26 -8.01 22.43 -33.24
N ALA A 27 -7.45 21.76 -32.22
CA ALA A 27 -7.64 20.32 -32.01
C ALA A 27 -8.82 20.00 -31.07
N ASN A 28 -9.49 21.02 -30.52
CA ASN A 28 -10.57 20.91 -29.53
C ASN A 28 -10.22 19.98 -28.36
N LYS A 29 -8.97 20.07 -27.87
CA LYS A 29 -8.46 19.24 -26.78
C LYS A 29 -7.39 19.98 -25.97
N TRP A 30 -7.16 19.52 -24.74
CA TRP A 30 -6.07 20.02 -23.90
C TRP A 30 -4.74 19.38 -24.28
N VAL A 31 -3.68 20.17 -24.44
CA VAL A 31 -2.32 19.72 -24.77
C VAL A 31 -1.30 20.21 -23.75
N VAL A 32 -0.24 19.44 -23.47
CA VAL A 32 0.86 19.85 -22.57
C VAL A 32 1.92 20.59 -23.37
N LYS A 33 2.33 21.78 -22.91
CA LYS A 33 3.32 22.60 -23.63
C LYS A 33 4.70 21.93 -23.59
N GLY A 34 5.20 21.47 -24.75
CA GLY A 34 6.59 21.00 -24.92
C GLY A 34 6.83 19.50 -24.83
N SER A 35 5.80 18.63 -24.84
CA SER A 35 5.99 17.18 -24.93
C SER A 35 5.73 16.67 -26.35
N GLU A 36 6.77 16.18 -27.02
CA GLU A 36 6.64 15.43 -28.30
C GLU A 36 6.08 14.01 -28.09
N TYR A 37 5.87 13.60 -26.84
CA TYR A 37 5.23 12.36 -26.47
C TYR A 37 3.81 12.63 -25.94
N GLY A 38 2.83 12.09 -26.66
CA GLY A 38 1.41 12.18 -26.31
C GLY A 38 1.08 11.57 -24.95
N ASP A 39 0.07 12.17 -24.32
CA ASP A 39 -0.89 11.55 -23.41
C ASP A 39 -0.35 10.76 -22.22
N ARG A 40 0.41 11.39 -21.32
CA ARG A 40 0.29 11.11 -19.88
C ARG A 40 0.37 12.40 -19.08
N LEU A 41 -0.51 12.52 -18.09
CA LEU A 41 -0.52 13.59 -17.09
C LEU A 41 0.93 13.93 -16.71
N GLY A 42 1.33 15.17 -16.92
CA GLY A 42 2.55 15.68 -16.30
C GLY A 42 2.35 15.56 -14.81
N HIS A 43 2.99 14.58 -14.21
CA HIS A 43 3.04 14.34 -12.78
C HIS A 43 3.66 15.58 -12.12
N TYR A 44 2.85 16.59 -11.80
CA TYR A 44 3.29 17.61 -10.86
C TYR A 44 3.54 16.88 -9.56
N LYS A 45 4.78 16.88 -9.09
CA LYS A 45 5.12 16.22 -7.83
C LYS A 45 4.17 16.78 -6.78
N ALA A 46 3.36 15.93 -6.16
CA ALA A 46 2.36 16.34 -5.17
C ALA A 46 2.96 17.28 -4.12
N PHE A 47 4.23 17.07 -3.76
CA PHE A 47 5.02 17.96 -2.91
C PHE A 47 5.08 19.43 -3.37
N ILE A 48 5.26 19.69 -4.68
CA ILE A 48 5.30 21.07 -5.21
C ILE A 48 3.94 21.73 -5.03
N LEU A 49 2.88 20.99 -5.32
CA LEU A 49 1.51 21.46 -5.16
C LEU A 49 1.19 21.76 -3.68
N PHE A 50 1.59 20.88 -2.77
CA PHE A 50 1.39 21.06 -1.33
C PHE A 50 2.13 22.28 -0.77
N ASN A 51 3.38 22.51 -1.21
CA ASN A 51 4.18 23.65 -0.76
C ASN A 51 3.59 24.99 -1.20
N ASP A 52 2.93 25.04 -2.35
CA ASP A 52 2.26 26.26 -2.80
C ASP A 52 0.94 26.49 -2.06
N TRP A 53 0.16 25.43 -1.78
CA TRP A 53 -1.06 25.55 -0.97
C TRP A 53 -0.78 26.00 0.46
N ALA A 54 0.32 25.52 1.06
CA ALA A 54 0.76 25.93 2.39
C ALA A 54 1.07 27.44 2.51
N LYS A 55 1.33 28.13 1.40
CA LYS A 55 1.51 29.60 1.36
C LYS A 55 0.17 30.35 1.37
N VAL A 56 -0.92 29.69 0.99
CA VAL A 56 -2.25 30.29 0.83
C VAL A 56 -3.09 30.11 2.09
N THR A 57 -2.94 28.99 2.80
CA THR A 57 -3.72 28.68 4.00
C THR A 57 -2.97 27.73 4.93
N ASN A 58 -3.25 27.86 6.23
CA ASN A 58 -2.77 26.94 7.28
C ASN A 58 -3.84 25.91 7.71
N ASN A 59 -4.99 25.89 7.02
CA ASN A 59 -6.11 24.99 7.30
C ASN A 59 -6.17 23.87 6.27
N LEU A 60 -5.05 23.20 6.01
CA LEU A 60 -4.96 22.11 5.04
C LEU A 60 -5.03 20.77 5.75
N MET A 61 -5.93 19.92 5.29
CA MET A 61 -6.01 18.53 5.70
C MET A 61 -5.80 17.63 4.48
N SER A 62 -5.04 16.55 4.65
CA SER A 62 -4.82 15.56 3.60
C SER A 62 -5.69 14.33 3.81
N TRP A 63 -6.24 13.78 2.72
CA TRP A 63 -6.83 12.44 2.69
C TRP A 63 -5.94 11.52 1.87
N TYR A 64 -5.40 10.49 2.51
CA TYR A 64 -4.51 9.51 1.91
C TYR A 64 -5.19 8.15 1.78
N TYR A 65 -5.16 7.57 0.58
CA TYR A 65 -5.61 6.21 0.33
C TYR A 65 -4.46 5.23 0.53
N ASP A 66 -4.54 4.44 1.59
CA ASP A 66 -3.69 3.28 1.83
C ASP A 66 -4.43 1.98 1.45
N SER A 67 -5.09 2.02 0.29
CA SER A 67 -5.92 0.94 -0.22
C SER A 67 -5.45 0.47 -1.59
N ALA A 68 -5.43 -0.85 -1.77
CA ALA A 68 -5.21 -1.47 -3.08
C ALA A 68 -6.55 -1.68 -3.79
N PHE A 69 -6.87 -0.80 -4.74
CA PHE A 69 -8.13 -0.87 -5.49
C PHE A 69 -8.12 -1.92 -6.63
N SER A 70 -6.94 -2.32 -7.12
CA SER A 70 -6.79 -3.00 -8.42
C SER A 70 -6.75 -4.53 -8.37
N TYR A 71 -6.58 -5.15 -7.20
CA TYR A 71 -6.29 -6.59 -7.10
C TYR A 71 -6.98 -7.31 -5.92
N GLY A 72 -8.23 -6.99 -5.62
CA GLY A 72 -9.04 -7.83 -4.72
C GLY A 72 -8.44 -7.95 -3.32
N TYR A 73 -8.04 -6.83 -2.73
CA TYR A 73 -7.77 -6.69 -1.31
C TYR A 73 -6.52 -7.39 -0.73
N ALA A 74 -5.82 -8.29 -1.45
CA ALA A 74 -4.73 -9.12 -0.86
C ALA A 74 -3.31 -8.91 -1.44
N THR A 75 -2.93 -7.67 -1.75
CA THR A 75 -1.54 -7.33 -2.10
C THR A 75 -0.75 -6.90 -0.87
N TYR A 76 0.57 -7.11 -0.88
CA TYR A 76 1.45 -6.64 0.19
C TYR A 76 1.31 -5.13 0.41
N THR A 77 0.97 -4.73 1.62
CA THR A 77 0.90 -3.31 2.02
C THR A 77 1.74 -3.03 3.27
N GLY A 78 2.59 -3.97 3.70
CA GLY A 78 3.50 -3.82 4.84
C GLY A 78 4.67 -2.84 4.67
N GLY A 79 4.81 -2.18 3.52
CA GLY A 79 5.89 -1.22 3.25
C GLY A 79 5.69 0.12 3.95
N VAL A 80 5.88 0.16 5.27
CA VAL A 80 5.54 1.27 6.18
C VAL A 80 6.33 2.56 5.93
N ASN A 81 7.50 2.50 5.29
CA ASN A 81 8.33 3.67 4.95
C ASN A 81 7.60 4.72 4.10
N ARG A 82 6.54 4.32 3.38
CA ARG A 82 5.71 5.27 2.64
C ARG A 82 4.92 6.21 3.55
N LEU A 83 4.47 5.70 4.70
CA LEU A 83 3.66 6.43 5.67
C LEU A 83 4.51 7.51 6.34
N GLU A 84 5.73 7.17 6.73
CA GLU A 84 6.70 8.13 7.28
C GLU A 84 6.97 9.27 6.30
N ARG A 85 7.37 8.96 5.05
CA ARG A 85 7.59 9.99 4.02
C ARG A 85 6.35 10.85 3.76
N PHE A 86 5.16 10.25 3.81
CA PHE A 86 3.90 10.97 3.65
C PHE A 86 3.69 11.95 4.82
N ILE A 87 3.80 11.49 6.06
CA ILE A 87 3.64 12.31 7.26
C ILE A 87 4.69 13.42 7.32
N ASP A 88 5.95 13.13 7.04
CA ASP A 88 7.03 14.13 6.98
C ASP A 88 6.73 15.21 5.94
N SER A 89 6.21 14.80 4.77
CA SER A 89 5.78 15.75 3.75
C SER A 89 4.61 16.61 4.23
N MET A 90 3.68 16.08 5.00
CA MET A 90 2.55 16.87 5.52
C MET A 90 3.03 17.86 6.59
N LYS A 91 3.85 17.40 7.55
CA LYS A 91 4.46 18.24 8.59
C LYS A 91 5.28 19.38 7.98
N GLY A 92 6.11 19.08 6.99
CA GLY A 92 6.94 20.07 6.30
C GLY A 92 6.16 21.12 5.48
N ASN A 93 4.86 20.91 5.23
CA ASN A 93 4.01 21.81 4.45
C ASN A 93 2.84 22.38 5.27
N ASN A 94 2.96 22.46 6.60
CA ASN A 94 1.96 23.10 7.49
C ASN A 94 0.54 22.53 7.37
N PHE A 95 0.39 21.23 7.07
CA PHE A 95 -0.91 20.58 7.14
C PHE A 95 -1.37 20.48 8.59
N MET A 96 -2.62 20.87 8.85
CA MET A 96 -3.21 20.81 10.20
C MET A 96 -3.64 19.39 10.60
N GLY A 97 -3.72 18.48 9.63
CA GLY A 97 -4.11 17.11 9.89
C GLY A 97 -3.98 16.22 8.66
N ALA A 98 -3.94 14.92 8.92
CA ALA A 98 -4.00 13.89 7.90
C ALA A 98 -5.04 12.84 8.30
N PHE A 99 -5.69 12.28 7.29
CA PHE A 99 -6.58 11.12 7.42
C PHE A 99 -6.13 10.04 6.46
N ILE A 100 -6.00 8.82 6.96
CA ILE A 100 -5.70 7.62 6.16
C ILE A 100 -6.97 6.80 6.00
N GLN A 101 -7.30 6.45 4.77
CA GLN A 101 -8.31 5.47 4.46
C GLN A 101 -7.64 4.21 3.96
N ALA A 102 -7.86 3.11 4.67
CA ALA A 102 -7.47 1.78 4.25
C ALA A 102 -8.72 0.94 3.96
N ASN A 103 -8.54 -0.13 3.17
CA ASN A 103 -9.55 -1.18 3.09
C ASN A 103 -9.48 -1.97 4.40
N PHE A 104 -10.50 -1.83 5.24
CA PHE A 104 -10.53 -2.51 6.52
C PHE A 104 -11.35 -3.78 6.46
N GLN A 105 -10.73 -4.86 6.94
CA GLN A 105 -11.45 -6.08 7.22
C GLN A 105 -10.84 -6.78 8.42
N ASP A 106 -11.56 -6.68 9.55
CA ASP A 106 -11.15 -7.09 10.91
C ASP A 106 -10.43 -8.45 10.97
N ASN A 107 -10.85 -9.39 10.13
CA ASN A 107 -10.47 -10.79 10.24
C ASN A 107 -9.48 -11.27 9.19
N VAL A 108 -8.87 -10.39 8.40
CA VAL A 108 -8.11 -10.83 7.21
C VAL A 108 -6.77 -10.10 7.08
N TYR A 109 -6.78 -8.78 7.15
CA TYR A 109 -5.63 -7.98 6.72
C TYR A 109 -4.82 -7.49 7.91
N VAL A 110 -3.86 -8.32 8.33
CA VAL A 110 -2.89 -7.95 9.38
C VAL A 110 -2.12 -6.69 9.01
N ASP A 111 -1.76 -6.50 7.73
CA ASP A 111 -1.08 -5.30 7.25
C ASP A 111 -1.91 -4.02 7.49
N THR A 112 -3.24 -4.08 7.44
CA THR A 112 -4.09 -2.90 7.72
C THR A 112 -4.00 -2.48 9.19
N LEU A 113 -3.95 -3.45 10.12
CA LEU A 113 -3.75 -3.17 11.54
C LEU A 113 -2.34 -2.61 11.81
N LEU A 114 -1.33 -3.18 11.16
CA LEU A 114 0.05 -2.68 11.21
C LEU A 114 0.13 -1.24 10.70
N ASN A 115 -0.42 -0.95 9.52
CA ASN A 115 -0.37 0.39 8.93
C ASN A 115 -1.14 1.41 9.78
N ALA A 116 -2.29 1.02 10.34
CA ALA A 116 -3.05 1.87 11.27
C ALA A 116 -2.23 2.20 12.52
N TYR A 117 -1.57 1.21 13.12
CA TYR A 117 -0.69 1.40 14.27
C TYR A 117 0.47 2.34 13.95
N VAL A 118 1.22 2.07 12.87
CA VAL A 118 2.36 2.89 12.47
C VAL A 118 1.93 4.30 12.12
N TYR A 119 0.84 4.47 11.37
CA TYR A 119 0.29 5.79 11.04
C TYR A 119 -0.08 6.59 12.28
N GLN A 120 -0.83 5.99 13.21
CA GLN A 120 -1.22 6.64 14.45
C GLN A 120 0.00 7.12 15.24
N ARG A 121 1.03 6.27 15.33
CA ARG A 121 2.26 6.58 16.04
C ARG A 121 3.03 7.71 15.36
N LEU A 122 3.22 7.67 14.03
CA LEU A 122 3.90 8.74 13.26
C LEU A 122 3.21 10.12 13.38
N CYS A 123 1.89 10.14 13.48
CA CYS A 123 1.10 11.36 13.70
C CYS A 123 1.27 11.94 15.11
N TRP A 124 1.72 11.14 16.08
CA TRP A 124 2.00 11.61 17.43
C TRP A 124 3.32 12.39 17.45
N ASP A 125 3.31 13.62 17.99
CA ASP A 125 4.37 14.63 17.78
C ASP A 125 5.71 14.31 18.50
N ASP A 126 5.73 13.32 19.40
CA ASP A 126 6.89 12.93 20.21
C ASP A 126 7.65 11.70 19.69
N ASN A 127 7.34 11.22 18.49
CA ASN A 127 7.76 9.89 18.06
C ASN A 127 9.25 9.87 17.63
N LEU A 128 10.09 9.28 18.48
CA LEU A 128 11.53 9.06 18.24
C LEU A 128 11.83 7.86 17.31
N LEU A 129 10.83 7.04 17.00
CA LEU A 129 10.98 5.81 16.23
C LEU A 129 10.61 6.03 14.77
N SER A 130 11.44 5.48 13.88
CA SER A 130 11.15 5.36 12.46
C SER A 130 9.97 4.43 12.18
N ALA A 131 9.40 4.51 10.98
CA ALA A 131 8.33 3.58 10.57
C ALA A 131 8.72 2.10 10.69
N ILE A 132 9.97 1.74 10.40
CA ILE A 132 10.47 0.36 10.54
C ILE A 132 10.49 -0.05 12.01
N GLU A 133 11.01 0.80 12.89
CA GLU A 133 11.05 0.50 14.33
C GLU A 133 9.64 0.38 14.92
N LEU A 134 8.68 1.19 14.45
CA LEU A 134 7.27 1.08 14.83
C LEU A 134 6.62 -0.21 14.33
N ARG A 135 6.98 -0.68 13.13
CA ARG A 135 6.56 -2.00 12.65
C ARG A 135 7.12 -3.10 13.55
N ASP A 136 8.39 -3.04 13.89
CA ASP A 136 9.04 -4.05 14.71
C ASP A 136 8.45 -4.10 16.12
N GLU A 137 8.11 -2.92 16.66
CA GLU A 137 7.37 -2.78 17.90
C GLU A 137 5.97 -3.41 17.78
N PHE A 138 5.19 -3.08 16.75
CA PHE A 138 3.89 -3.70 16.49
C PHE A 138 4.00 -5.22 16.42
N ILE A 139 4.96 -5.75 15.67
CA ILE A 139 5.18 -7.19 15.50
C ILE A 139 5.47 -7.84 16.86
N SER A 140 6.26 -7.19 17.72
CA SER A 140 6.58 -7.71 19.06
C SER A 140 5.39 -7.75 20.03
N TYR A 141 4.37 -6.89 19.83
CA TYR A 141 3.16 -6.89 20.64
C TYR A 141 2.06 -7.77 20.04
N TYR A 142 1.98 -7.84 18.72
CA TYR A 142 0.92 -8.53 17.99
C TYR A 142 1.23 -10.02 17.76
N PHE A 143 2.50 -10.39 17.72
CA PHE A 143 3.00 -11.77 17.66
C PHE A 143 3.85 -12.07 18.90
N ASP A 144 4.00 -13.34 19.25
CA ASP A 144 4.64 -13.76 20.48
C ASP A 144 6.08 -14.26 20.28
N GLY A 145 6.93 -14.01 21.27
CA GLY A 145 8.24 -14.68 21.41
C GLY A 145 9.03 -14.84 20.10
N GLU A 146 9.37 -16.09 19.80
CA GLU A 146 10.17 -16.47 18.63
C GLU A 146 9.44 -16.28 17.29
N SER A 147 8.10 -16.38 17.27
CA SER A 147 7.33 -16.17 16.04
C SER A 147 7.51 -14.74 15.50
N SER A 148 7.61 -13.76 16.39
CA SER A 148 7.82 -12.35 16.04
C SER A 148 9.09 -12.11 15.20
N SER A 149 10.19 -12.84 15.47
CA SER A 149 11.45 -12.71 14.73
C SER A 149 11.29 -13.16 13.27
N TYR A 150 10.63 -14.30 13.06
CA TYR A 150 10.35 -14.81 11.72
C TYR A 150 9.39 -13.90 10.94
N ILE A 151 8.41 -13.28 11.62
CA ILE A 151 7.53 -12.29 10.99
C ILE A 151 8.31 -11.03 10.56
N LYS A 152 9.30 -10.58 11.35
CA LYS A 152 10.17 -9.47 10.92
C LYS A 152 10.95 -9.82 9.66
N GLU A 153 11.57 -11.00 9.62
CA GLU A 153 12.29 -11.49 8.45
C GLU A 153 11.37 -11.55 7.21
N TYR A 154 10.12 -11.99 7.38
CA TYR A 154 9.11 -11.94 6.31
C TYR A 154 8.92 -10.52 5.76
N TYR A 155 8.71 -9.52 6.63
CA TYR A 155 8.50 -8.14 6.19
C TYR A 155 9.76 -7.55 5.54
N GLU A 156 10.96 -7.83 6.06
CA GLU A 156 12.23 -7.40 5.48
C GLU A 156 12.46 -7.99 4.08
N MET A 157 12.16 -9.27 3.90
CA MET A 157 12.24 -9.93 2.59
C MET A 157 11.28 -9.31 1.59
N MET A 158 10.02 -9.10 2.01
CA MET A 158 9.02 -8.47 1.16
C MET A 158 9.39 -7.04 0.79
N ASP A 159 9.88 -6.23 1.74
CA ASP A 159 10.40 -4.89 1.46
C ASP A 159 11.52 -4.94 0.43
N GLY A 160 12.51 -5.81 0.61
CA GLY A 160 13.63 -5.97 -0.31
C GLY A 160 13.21 -6.40 -1.73
N TYR A 161 12.21 -7.29 -1.83
CA TYR A 161 11.66 -7.70 -3.13
C TYR A 161 10.96 -6.54 -3.85
N TYR A 162 10.19 -5.74 -3.13
CA TYR A 162 9.55 -4.55 -3.71
C TYR A 162 10.59 -3.48 -4.06
N GLU A 163 11.58 -3.22 -3.20
CA GLU A 163 12.64 -2.25 -3.48
C GLU A 163 13.39 -2.62 -4.77
N GLU A 164 13.83 -3.86 -4.90
CA GLU A 164 14.56 -4.32 -6.09
C GLU A 164 13.68 -4.31 -7.36
N ALA A 165 12.43 -4.78 -7.26
CA ALA A 165 11.50 -4.82 -8.39
C ALA A 165 11.15 -3.42 -8.96
N PHE A 166 11.23 -2.39 -8.12
CA PHE A 166 10.78 -1.04 -8.45
C PHE A 166 11.88 0.03 -8.40
N LYS A 167 13.15 -0.35 -8.16
CA LYS A 167 14.29 0.58 -8.07
C LYS A 167 14.40 1.57 -9.23
N ASP A 168 14.13 1.12 -10.46
CA ASP A 168 14.26 1.92 -11.68
C ASP A 168 12.94 2.58 -12.12
N SER A 169 11.85 2.33 -11.40
CA SER A 169 10.52 2.73 -11.88
C SER A 169 10.24 4.22 -11.71
N GLY A 170 10.99 4.94 -10.87
CA GLY A 170 10.67 6.33 -10.48
C GLY A 170 9.35 6.47 -9.68
N TYR A 171 8.48 5.47 -9.74
CA TYR A 171 7.31 5.25 -8.91
C TYR A 171 7.78 4.60 -7.60
N GLY A 172 8.02 5.39 -6.57
CA GLY A 172 8.30 4.83 -5.24
C GLY A 172 7.21 3.82 -4.87
N ASN A 173 7.60 2.57 -4.56
CA ASN A 173 6.77 1.42 -4.19
C ASN A 173 5.27 1.56 -4.51
N THR A 174 4.89 1.61 -5.79
CA THR A 174 3.47 1.48 -6.15
C THR A 174 3.13 -0.01 -6.17
N PHE A 175 2.50 -0.46 -5.08
CA PHE A 175 2.21 -1.85 -4.69
C PHE A 175 1.34 -2.68 -5.65
N GLN A 176 1.15 -2.21 -6.87
CA GLN A 176 0.17 -2.75 -7.80
C GLN A 176 0.77 -3.77 -8.76
N ASN A 177 2.08 -3.79 -9.01
CA ASN A 177 2.63 -4.66 -10.05
C ASN A 177 3.30 -5.93 -9.51
N ILE A 178 2.47 -6.90 -9.11
CA ILE A 178 2.92 -8.23 -8.69
C ILE A 178 3.78 -8.96 -9.74
N SER A 179 3.68 -8.59 -11.02
CA SER A 179 4.39 -9.28 -12.12
C SER A 179 5.92 -9.16 -12.06
N ARG A 180 6.45 -8.25 -11.23
CA ARG A 180 7.89 -8.05 -11.06
C ARG A 180 8.50 -8.84 -9.90
N ILE A 181 7.66 -9.53 -9.12
CA ILE A 181 8.09 -10.39 -8.01
C ILE A 181 7.89 -11.84 -8.47
N THR A 182 8.88 -12.70 -8.21
CA THR A 182 8.85 -14.10 -8.64
C THR A 182 8.11 -14.97 -7.62
N VAL A 183 7.55 -16.09 -8.11
CA VAL A 183 6.95 -17.11 -7.24
C VAL A 183 7.96 -17.64 -6.22
N ASP A 184 9.22 -17.86 -6.62
CA ASP A 184 10.29 -18.31 -5.72
C ASP A 184 10.55 -17.33 -4.57
N SER A 185 10.55 -16.02 -4.83
CA SER A 185 10.71 -15.01 -3.79
C SER A 185 9.53 -15.04 -2.82
N LEU A 186 8.29 -15.12 -3.33
CA LEU A 186 7.10 -15.21 -2.49
C LEU A 186 7.07 -16.51 -1.67
N TYR A 187 7.54 -17.62 -2.25
CA TYR A 187 7.66 -18.89 -1.55
C TYR A 187 8.64 -18.80 -0.38
N LYS A 188 9.82 -18.20 -0.58
CA LYS A 188 10.78 -17.95 0.50
C LYS A 188 10.22 -17.05 1.60
N ALA A 189 9.47 -16.00 1.24
CA ALA A 189 8.79 -15.17 2.23
C ALA A 189 7.73 -15.98 3.00
N LYS A 190 6.92 -16.79 2.32
CA LYS A 190 5.94 -17.68 2.97
C LYS A 190 6.61 -18.69 3.92
N GLN A 191 7.80 -19.21 3.58
CA GLN A 191 8.54 -20.10 4.47
C GLN A 191 8.84 -19.46 5.83
N LYS A 192 9.06 -18.13 5.88
CA LYS A 192 9.20 -17.42 7.17
C LYS A 192 7.91 -17.39 7.97
N LEU A 193 6.75 -17.35 7.31
CA LEU A 193 5.46 -17.48 7.98
C LEU A 193 5.23 -18.92 8.49
N ASP A 194 5.68 -19.94 7.74
CA ASP A 194 5.66 -21.34 8.20
C ASP A 194 6.57 -21.54 9.43
N GLU A 195 7.79 -20.96 9.42
CA GLU A 195 8.70 -20.96 10.56
C GLU A 195 8.06 -20.26 11.77
N ALA A 196 7.45 -19.09 11.58
CA ALA A 196 6.73 -18.36 12.61
C ALA A 196 5.59 -19.18 13.21
N TYR A 197 4.79 -19.87 12.37
CA TYR A 197 3.67 -20.69 12.80
C TYR A 197 4.12 -21.84 13.72
N ASN A 198 5.23 -22.48 13.36
CA ASN A 198 5.79 -23.60 14.13
C ASN A 198 6.51 -23.15 15.41
N ALA A 199 6.94 -21.89 15.49
CA ALA A 199 7.64 -21.32 16.64
C ALA A 199 6.69 -20.90 17.79
N THR A 200 5.38 -20.89 17.57
CA THR A 200 4.39 -20.53 18.60
C THR A 200 3.46 -21.71 18.93
N ASN A 201 3.04 -21.76 20.21
CA ASN A 201 1.98 -22.66 20.68
C ASN A 201 0.67 -21.92 20.94
N ASP A 202 0.63 -20.59 20.77
CA ASP A 202 -0.58 -19.79 20.97
C ASP A 202 -1.45 -19.86 19.71
N GLU A 203 -2.60 -20.51 19.83
CA GLU A 203 -3.56 -20.69 18.73
C GLU A 203 -4.11 -19.36 18.18
N SER A 204 -4.17 -18.30 19.01
CA SER A 204 -4.56 -16.97 18.55
C SER A 204 -3.48 -16.36 17.65
N VAL A 205 -2.19 -16.57 17.96
CA VAL A 205 -1.07 -16.11 17.16
C VAL A 205 -0.98 -16.91 15.86
N LYS A 206 -1.14 -18.24 15.91
CA LYS A 206 -1.24 -19.08 14.71
C LYS A 206 -2.32 -18.58 13.76
N GLY A 207 -3.50 -18.24 14.27
CA GLY A 207 -4.56 -17.67 13.45
C GLY A 207 -4.20 -16.31 12.84
N ARG A 208 -3.42 -15.45 13.51
CA ARG A 208 -2.90 -14.19 12.93
C ARG A 208 -1.89 -14.49 11.81
N ILE A 209 -1.01 -15.46 12.00
CA ILE A 209 0.00 -15.86 11.00
C ILE A 209 -0.67 -16.41 9.75
N GLU A 210 -1.61 -17.35 9.86
CA GLU A 210 -2.32 -17.91 8.70
C GLU A 210 -3.06 -16.84 7.88
N ARG A 211 -3.59 -15.80 8.53
CA ARG A 211 -4.20 -14.65 7.84
C ARG A 211 -3.17 -13.81 7.11
N LEU A 212 -2.00 -13.61 7.69
CA LEU A 212 -0.89 -12.93 7.03
C LEU A 212 -0.39 -13.72 5.80
N GLU A 213 -0.47 -15.05 5.81
CA GLU A 213 -0.11 -15.90 4.65
C GLU A 213 -0.98 -15.67 3.42
N LEU A 214 -2.21 -15.18 3.60
CA LEU A 214 -3.10 -14.89 2.47
C LEU A 214 -2.46 -13.94 1.46
N THR A 215 -1.63 -12.99 1.92
CA THR A 215 -0.93 -12.03 1.06
C THR A 215 0.03 -12.72 0.07
N PRO A 216 1.11 -13.40 0.51
CA PRO A 216 2.01 -14.09 -0.43
C PRO A 216 1.29 -15.21 -1.19
N MET A 217 0.32 -15.91 -0.59
CA MET A 217 -0.44 -16.97 -1.28
C MET A 217 -1.29 -16.43 -2.41
N PHE A 218 -1.97 -15.29 -2.22
CA PHE A 218 -2.72 -14.62 -3.27
C PHE A 218 -1.81 -14.19 -4.42
N MET A 219 -0.67 -13.57 -4.09
CA MET A 219 0.31 -13.14 -5.08
C MET A 219 0.87 -14.33 -5.87
N MET A 220 1.18 -15.45 -5.21
CA MET A 220 1.59 -16.68 -5.90
C MET A 220 0.46 -17.23 -6.77
N ALA A 221 -0.78 -17.29 -6.27
CA ALA A 221 -1.94 -17.78 -7.04
C ALA A 221 -2.23 -16.96 -8.31
N LYS A 222 -1.89 -15.67 -8.31
CA LYS A 222 -1.95 -14.79 -9.48
C LYS A 222 -0.88 -15.12 -10.52
N LEU A 223 0.30 -15.55 -10.09
CA LEU A 223 1.46 -15.82 -10.94
C LEU A 223 1.54 -17.29 -11.39
N ASP A 224 1.04 -18.20 -10.57
CA ASP A 224 1.04 -19.65 -10.75
C ASP A 224 -0.28 -20.24 -10.24
N GLU A 225 -1.05 -20.85 -11.15
CA GLU A 225 -2.38 -21.38 -10.85
C GLU A 225 -2.38 -22.54 -9.84
N ASN A 226 -1.25 -23.23 -9.66
CA ASN A 226 -1.13 -24.32 -8.69
C ASN A 226 -1.34 -23.82 -7.25
N TRP A 227 -1.05 -22.56 -6.97
CA TRP A 227 -1.24 -21.94 -5.66
C TRP A 227 -2.70 -21.57 -5.35
N ARG A 228 -3.60 -21.60 -6.34
CA ARG A 228 -5.00 -21.21 -6.15
C ARG A 228 -5.71 -22.08 -5.12
N VAL A 229 -5.53 -23.40 -5.18
CA VAL A 229 -6.21 -24.30 -4.23
C VAL A 229 -5.77 -24.04 -2.80
N HIS A 230 -4.48 -23.76 -2.60
CA HIS A 230 -3.93 -23.42 -1.30
C HIS A 230 -4.51 -22.10 -0.78
N PHE A 231 -4.51 -21.06 -1.63
CA PHE A 231 -5.09 -19.76 -1.29
C PHE A 231 -6.58 -19.89 -0.93
N ILE A 232 -7.38 -20.56 -1.77
CA ILE A 232 -8.82 -20.74 -1.57
C ILE A 232 -9.12 -21.43 -0.23
N ASN A 233 -8.35 -22.47 0.11
CA ASN A 233 -8.57 -23.20 1.36
C ASN A 233 -8.39 -22.31 2.59
N VAL A 234 -7.35 -21.49 2.63
CA VAL A 234 -7.11 -20.56 3.74
C VAL A 234 -8.12 -19.41 3.69
N PHE A 235 -8.41 -18.87 2.50
CA PHE A 235 -9.36 -17.79 2.29
C PHE A 235 -10.76 -18.15 2.81
N ASN A 236 -11.27 -19.33 2.41
CA ASN A 236 -12.57 -19.82 2.85
C ASN A 236 -12.62 -20.11 4.35
N LYS A 237 -11.52 -20.57 4.96
CA LYS A 237 -11.41 -20.82 6.41
C LYS A 237 -11.74 -19.56 7.22
N TYR A 238 -11.40 -18.39 6.70
CA TYR A 238 -11.61 -17.10 7.37
C TYR A 238 -12.89 -16.36 6.95
N GLY A 239 -13.75 -17.02 6.16
CA GLY A 239 -15.06 -16.50 5.76
C GLY A 239 -15.08 -15.82 4.39
N GLY A 240 -14.00 -15.91 3.62
CA GLY A 240 -13.96 -15.40 2.26
C GLY A 240 -14.90 -16.18 1.35
N GLN A 241 -15.51 -15.50 0.38
CA GLN A 241 -16.45 -16.08 -0.57
C GLN A 241 -16.02 -15.82 -2.01
N PHE A 242 -16.32 -16.79 -2.87
CA PHE A 242 -16.15 -16.66 -4.30
C PHE A 242 -17.51 -16.30 -4.92
N VAL A 243 -17.63 -15.12 -5.53
CA VAL A 243 -18.93 -14.54 -5.93
C VAL A 243 -19.21 -14.55 -7.43
N SER A 244 -18.36 -15.14 -8.27
CA SER A 244 -18.61 -15.14 -9.72
C SER A 244 -18.14 -16.41 -10.43
N GLU A 245 -18.83 -16.78 -11.51
CA GLU A 245 -18.46 -17.92 -12.38
C GLU A 245 -17.18 -17.65 -13.21
N GLY A 246 -16.63 -16.43 -13.14
CA GLY A 246 -15.35 -16.08 -13.76
C GLY A 246 -14.20 -16.71 -12.99
N HIS A 247 -13.37 -17.53 -13.66
CA HIS A 247 -12.19 -18.14 -13.05
C HIS A 247 -11.05 -17.14 -12.79
N THR A 248 -11.34 -15.91 -12.34
CA THR A 248 -10.33 -14.90 -12.07
C THR A 248 -10.19 -14.65 -10.57
N LEU A 249 -8.97 -14.37 -10.12
CA LEU A 249 -8.71 -13.98 -8.74
C LEU A 249 -9.30 -12.60 -8.36
N ASN A 250 -10.04 -11.94 -9.27
CA ASN A 250 -10.77 -10.71 -8.98
C ASN A 250 -12.20 -10.98 -8.47
N ASP A 251 -12.65 -12.23 -8.52
CA ASP A 251 -14.00 -12.66 -8.12
C ASP A 251 -14.07 -13.14 -6.66
N TYR A 252 -13.00 -12.93 -5.89
CA TYR A 252 -12.93 -13.21 -4.47
C TYR A 252 -13.36 -11.96 -3.70
N VAL A 253 -14.41 -12.10 -2.92
CA VAL A 253 -14.89 -11.07 -2.01
C VAL A 253 -14.94 -11.63 -0.60
N TRP A 254 -15.15 -10.73 0.34
CA TRP A 254 -15.42 -11.07 1.71
C TRP A 254 -16.80 -10.59 2.13
#